data_AF-A0A7X6T866-F1
#
_entry.id   AF-A0A7X6T866-F1
#
_cell.length_a   1.000
_cell.length_b   1.000
_cell.length_c   1.000
_cell.angle_alpha   90.00
_cell.angle_beta   90.00
_cell.angle_gamma   90.00
#
_symmetry.space_group_name_H-M   'P 1'
#
loop_
_entity.id
_entity.type
_entity.pdbx_description
1 polymer ?
#
loop_
_entity_poly.entity_id
_entity_poly.type
_entity_poly.pdbx_seq_one_letter_code
_entity_poly.pdbx_strand_id
1 'polypeptide(L)'
;MQYKNSKKISFTASSVKKEFSSEQLTSYSGLSVTSDFINHCGIYGKLEHLFPTIRHNASRFSTAQILSSILLASLCGVHRLKRIENFTFDALVARLLKLPKNIDEDTIRRHLTGLGERGARSLHE
;
A
#
# COMPACT_ATOMS: atom_id res chain seq x y z
N MET A 1 30.53 -4.15 -15.59
CA MET A 1 29.13 -4.25 -15.09
C MET A 1 28.96 -3.33 -13.90
N GLN A 2 28.20 -2.24 -14.02
CA GLN A 2 27.91 -1.36 -12.87
C GLN A 2 26.95 -2.08 -11.93
N TYR A 3 27.34 -2.28 -10.67
CA TYR A 3 26.44 -2.71 -9.60
C TYR A 3 25.35 -1.65 -9.43
N LYS A 4 24.17 -1.87 -10.02
CA LYS A 4 22.99 -1.06 -9.70
C LYS A 4 22.67 -1.29 -8.23
N ASN A 5 22.81 -0.24 -7.44
CA ASN A 5 22.63 -0.23 -5.99
C ASN A 5 21.16 -0.53 -5.66
N SER A 6 20.78 -1.81 -5.64
CA SER A 6 19.41 -2.25 -5.40
C SER A 6 19.12 -2.23 -3.90
N LYS A 7 18.10 -1.47 -3.49
CA LYS A 7 17.68 -1.37 -2.08
C LYS A 7 16.29 -1.97 -1.91
N LYS A 8 16.07 -2.76 -0.87
CA LYS A 8 14.73 -3.25 -0.53
C LYS A 8 13.91 -2.07 0.02
N ILE A 9 12.74 -1.79 -0.56
CA ILE A 9 11.76 -0.91 0.08
C ILE A 9 10.90 -1.83 0.95
N SER A 10 10.86 -1.55 2.25
CA SER A 10 10.02 -2.29 3.18
C SER A 10 8.92 -1.40 3.75
N PHE A 11 7.75 -1.99 3.91
CA PHE A 11 6.61 -1.36 4.55
C PHE A 11 6.32 -2.01 5.90
N THR A 12 6.01 -1.16 6.88
CA THR A 12 5.42 -1.56 8.16
C THR A 12 4.24 -0.62 8.41
N ALA A 13 3.08 -1.15 8.80
CA ALA A 13 1.93 -0.32 9.10
C ALA A 13 2.21 0.65 10.25
N SER A 14 1.53 1.78 10.25
CA SER A 14 1.59 2.76 11.34
C SER A 14 0.41 2.60 12.28
N SER A 15 0.65 2.73 13.58
CA SER A 15 -0.41 3.06 14.53
C SER A 15 -0.75 4.55 14.43
N VAL A 16 -2.03 4.88 14.40
CA VAL A 16 -2.51 6.28 14.42
C VAL A 16 -3.25 6.53 15.73
N LYS A 17 -2.96 7.65 16.40
CA LYS A 17 -3.70 8.07 17.59
C LYS A 17 -5.15 8.39 17.23
N LYS A 18 -6.09 7.91 18.05
CA LYS A 18 -7.53 8.10 17.85
C LYS A 18 -7.99 9.26 18.73
N GLU A 19 -7.82 10.47 18.23
CA GLU A 19 -8.22 11.70 18.92
C GLU A 19 -9.29 12.43 18.09
N PHE A 20 -10.29 13.00 18.75
CA PHE A 20 -11.36 13.76 18.09
C PHE A 20 -11.07 15.26 18.22
N SER A 21 -10.44 15.84 17.21
CA SER A 21 -10.33 17.30 17.06
C SER A 21 -11.02 17.77 15.79
N SER A 22 -11.61 18.97 15.84
CA SER A 22 -12.30 19.61 14.71
C SER A 22 -11.39 19.80 13.49
N GLU A 23 -10.07 19.86 13.69
CA GLU A 23 -9.07 20.06 12.63
C GLU A 23 -8.65 18.75 11.92
N GLN A 24 -9.00 17.57 12.44
CA GLN A 24 -8.58 16.27 11.88
C GLN A 24 -9.77 15.37 11.50
N LEU A 25 -10.80 15.96 10.89
CA LEU A 25 -11.95 15.23 10.37
C LEU A 25 -11.58 14.44 9.10
N THR A 26 -11.82 13.13 9.13
CA THR A 26 -11.68 12.23 7.98
C THR A 26 -12.95 11.39 7.83
N SER A 27 -13.35 11.11 6.59
CA SER A 27 -14.45 10.19 6.28
C SER A 27 -14.09 8.71 6.51
N TYR A 28 -12.83 8.43 6.86
CA TYR A 28 -12.30 7.07 6.96
C TYR A 28 -11.89 6.68 8.37
N SER A 29 -12.37 7.37 9.41
CA SER A 29 -12.01 7.11 10.81
C SER A 29 -12.14 5.64 11.23
N GLY A 30 -13.17 4.94 10.72
CA GLY A 30 -13.39 3.51 10.93
C GLY A 30 -12.27 2.60 10.39
N LEU A 31 -11.50 3.05 9.38
CA LEU A 31 -10.36 2.28 8.86
C LEU A 31 -9.23 2.12 9.88
N SER A 32 -9.13 2.99 10.88
CA SER A 32 -8.08 2.86 11.90
C SER A 32 -8.20 1.51 12.62
N VAL A 33 -9.39 1.14 13.10
CA VAL A 33 -9.66 -0.12 13.79
C VAL A 33 -9.48 -1.31 12.85
N THR A 34 -10.00 -1.21 11.62
CA THR A 34 -9.87 -2.26 10.62
C THR A 34 -8.41 -2.51 10.24
N SER A 35 -7.62 -1.44 10.06
CA SER A 35 -6.20 -1.52 9.75
C SER A 35 -5.39 -2.07 10.92
N ASP A 36 -5.71 -1.68 12.17
CA ASP A 36 -5.10 -2.26 13.37
C ASP A 36 -5.35 -3.77 13.43
N PHE A 37 -6.58 -4.21 13.15
CA PHE A 37 -6.94 -5.63 13.10
C PHE A 37 -6.17 -6.39 12.02
N ILE A 38 -6.14 -5.85 10.79
CA ILE A 38 -5.37 -6.43 9.66
C ILE A 38 -3.89 -6.56 10.00
N ASN A 39 -3.33 -5.53 10.65
CA ASN A 39 -1.94 -5.54 11.11
C ASN A 39 -1.72 -6.59 12.21
N HIS A 40 -2.63 -6.68 13.18
CA HIS A 40 -2.59 -7.67 14.26
C HIS A 40 -2.66 -9.12 13.74
N CYS A 41 -3.47 -9.37 12.70
CA CYS A 41 -3.49 -10.65 11.98
C CYS A 41 -2.21 -10.93 11.17
N GLY A 42 -1.26 -9.99 11.14
CA GLY A 42 0.01 -10.10 10.41
C GLY A 42 -0.14 -10.00 8.89
N ILE A 43 -1.29 -9.56 8.37
CA ILE A 43 -1.57 -9.56 6.92
C ILE A 43 -0.60 -8.63 6.19
N TYR A 44 -0.36 -7.43 6.71
CA TYR A 44 0.62 -6.49 6.12
C TYR A 44 2.03 -7.07 6.09
N GLY A 45 2.45 -7.75 7.16
CA GLY A 45 3.74 -8.43 7.22
C GLY A 45 3.84 -9.56 6.19
N LYS A 46 2.77 -10.35 6.02
CA LYS A 46 2.69 -11.40 4.98
C LYS A 46 2.77 -10.81 3.58
N LEU A 47 2.08 -9.70 3.29
CA LEU A 47 2.15 -9.03 1.99
C LEU A 47 3.57 -8.56 1.68
N GLU A 48 4.25 -7.96 2.66
CA GLU A 48 5.65 -7.52 2.51
C GLU A 48 6.62 -8.70 2.32
N HIS A 49 6.38 -9.82 3.01
CA HIS A 49 7.19 -11.03 2.88
C HIS A 49 6.98 -11.74 1.54
N LEU A 50 5.72 -11.91 1.11
CA LEU A 50 5.36 -12.63 -0.12
C LEU A 50 5.61 -11.79 -1.38
N PHE A 51 5.49 -10.47 -1.28
CA PHE A 51 5.66 -9.56 -2.42
C PHE A 51 6.76 -8.52 -2.18
N PRO A 52 8.01 -8.96 -1.93
CA PRO A 52 9.11 -8.06 -1.67
C PRO A 52 9.38 -7.18 -2.89
N THR A 53 9.68 -5.91 -2.64
CA THR A 53 9.95 -4.93 -3.69
C THR A 53 11.42 -4.57 -3.72
N ILE A 54 12.09 -4.96 -4.79
CA ILE A 54 13.49 -4.61 -5.04
C ILE A 54 13.51 -3.30 -5.83
N ARG A 55 14.10 -2.26 -5.25
CA ARG A 55 14.21 -0.94 -5.85
C ARG A 55 15.34 -0.94 -6.88
N HIS A 56 14.99 -0.99 -8.15
CA HIS A 56 15.96 -0.83 -9.25
C HIS A 56 16.03 0.61 -9.80
N ASN A 57 15.01 1.44 -9.50
CA ASN A 57 14.87 2.86 -9.88
C ASN A 57 14.22 3.65 -8.72
N ALA A 58 13.91 4.94 -8.88
CA ALA A 58 13.21 5.78 -7.89
C ALA A 58 11.75 5.36 -7.59
N SER A 59 11.43 4.06 -7.57
CA SER A 59 10.13 3.56 -7.11
C SER A 59 9.85 4.10 -5.71
N ARG A 60 8.71 4.76 -5.54
CA ARG A 60 8.32 5.47 -4.31
C ARG A 60 7.50 4.62 -3.35
N PHE A 61 6.91 3.52 -3.86
CA PHE A 61 5.99 2.67 -3.13
C PHE A 61 6.45 1.22 -3.15
N SER A 62 6.29 0.50 -2.05
CA SER A 62 6.43 -0.96 -2.05
C SER A 62 5.17 -1.60 -2.63
N THR A 63 5.31 -2.79 -3.22
CA THR A 63 4.19 -3.60 -3.69
C THR A 63 3.24 -3.94 -2.55
N ALA A 64 3.75 -4.15 -1.34
CA ALA A 64 2.92 -4.35 -0.16
C ALA A 64 2.08 -3.11 0.16
N GLN A 65 2.59 -1.89 -0.02
CA GLN A 65 1.79 -0.67 0.12
C GLN A 65 0.67 -0.63 -0.92
N ILE A 66 0.96 -0.92 -2.18
CA ILE A 66 -0.05 -0.97 -3.26
C ILE A 66 -1.15 -1.98 -2.93
N LEU A 67 -0.79 -3.21 -2.58
CA LEU A 67 -1.74 -4.27 -2.23
C LEU A 67 -2.56 -3.92 -0.97
N SER A 68 -1.92 -3.31 0.02
CA SER A 68 -2.60 -2.84 1.25
C SER A 68 -3.57 -1.70 0.96
N SER A 69 -3.22 -0.77 0.04
CA SER A 69 -4.13 0.29 -0.41
C SER A 69 -5.36 -0.28 -1.12
N ILE A 70 -5.17 -1.26 -2.00
CA ILE A 70 -6.28 -1.95 -2.68
C ILE A 70 -7.16 -2.67 -1.65
N LEU A 71 -6.57 -3.36 -0.68
CA LEU A 71 -7.29 -4.05 0.39
C LEU A 71 -8.17 -3.08 1.19
N LEU A 72 -7.59 -1.99 1.71
CA LEU A 72 -8.35 -1.01 2.50
C LEU A 72 -9.41 -0.29 1.66
N ALA A 73 -9.09 0.07 0.41
CA ALA A 73 -10.04 0.70 -0.49
C ALA A 73 -11.24 -0.22 -0.77
N SER A 74 -11.00 -1.52 -0.95
CA SER A 74 -12.05 -2.52 -1.18
C SER A 74 -12.97 -2.67 0.02
N LEU A 75 -12.44 -2.61 1.25
CA LEU A 75 -13.22 -2.64 2.48
C LEU A 75 -14.08 -1.38 2.69
N CYS A 76 -13.68 -0.25 2.10
CA CYS A 76 -14.48 0.99 2.08
C CYS A 76 -15.45 1.09 0.89
N GLY A 77 -15.54 0.04 0.07
CA GLY A 77 -16.42 -0.05 -1.09
C GLY A 77 -15.73 0.19 -2.43
N VAL A 78 -16.17 -0.52 -3.46
CA VAL A 78 -15.57 -0.57 -4.82
C VAL A 78 -15.43 0.81 -5.47
N HIS A 79 -16.31 1.77 -5.14
CA HIS A 79 -16.19 3.15 -5.64
C HIS A 79 -14.89 3.84 -5.18
N ARG A 80 -14.39 3.51 -3.97
CA ARG A 80 -13.13 4.04 -3.43
C ARG A 80 -11.92 3.44 -4.15
N LEU A 81 -12.01 2.18 -4.60
CA LEU A 81 -10.99 1.56 -5.44
C LEU A 81 -10.89 2.25 -6.81
N LYS A 82 -12.03 2.58 -7.44
CA LYS A 82 -12.05 3.36 -8.69
C LYS A 82 -11.45 4.77 -8.53
N ARG A 83 -11.47 5.32 -7.32
CA ARG A 83 -10.94 6.65 -6.98
C ARG A 83 -9.79 6.55 -5.98
N ILE A 84 -8.91 5.57 -6.17
CA ILE A 84 -7.84 5.24 -5.23
C ILE A 84 -6.85 6.38 -5.01
N GLU A 85 -6.66 7.26 -5.99
CA GLU A 85 -5.91 8.50 -5.84
C GLU A 85 -6.49 9.39 -4.74
N ASN A 86 -7.80 9.64 -4.77
CA ASN A 86 -8.49 10.43 -3.76
C ASN A 86 -8.53 9.72 -2.40
N PHE A 87 -8.66 8.40 -2.41
CA PHE A 87 -8.64 7.58 -1.20
C PHE A 87 -7.28 7.65 -0.50
N THR A 88 -6.18 7.51 -1.24
CA THR A 88 -4.81 7.54 -0.70
C THR A 88 -4.29 8.94 -0.43
N PHE A 89 -4.95 9.97 -0.94
CA PHE A 89 -4.72 11.37 -0.58
C PHE A 89 -5.24 11.72 0.82
N ASP A 90 -6.22 10.97 1.33
CA ASP A 90 -6.72 11.18 2.70
C ASP A 90 -5.61 10.99 3.73
N ALA A 91 -5.50 11.94 4.66
CA ALA A 91 -4.42 11.99 5.62
C ALA A 91 -4.36 10.77 6.55
N LEU A 92 -5.51 10.19 6.93
CA LEU A 92 -5.54 8.99 7.76
C LEU A 92 -5.05 7.79 6.96
N VAL A 93 -5.58 7.60 5.74
CA VAL A 93 -5.17 6.49 4.86
C VAL A 93 -3.68 6.54 4.56
N ALA A 94 -3.16 7.73 4.20
CA ALA A 94 -1.74 7.94 3.95
C ALA A 94 -0.88 7.60 5.19
N ARG A 95 -1.31 8.00 6.39
CA ARG A 95 -0.63 7.65 7.64
C ARG A 95 -0.66 6.14 7.90
N LEU A 96 -1.82 5.49 7.80
CA LEU A 96 -1.97 4.04 8.07
C LEU A 96 -1.03 3.22 7.18
N LEU A 97 -0.89 3.61 5.91
CA LEU A 97 -0.12 2.88 4.90
C LEU A 97 1.30 3.45 4.65
N LYS A 98 1.74 4.43 5.45
CA LYS A 98 3.04 5.14 5.31
C LYS A 98 3.29 5.63 3.89
N LEU A 99 2.28 6.20 3.25
CA LEU A 99 2.38 6.68 1.88
C LEU A 99 3.08 8.04 1.87
N PRO A 100 4.22 8.19 1.15
CA PRO A 100 4.89 9.48 1.02
C PRO A 100 4.11 10.46 0.11
N LYS A 101 3.20 9.92 -0.72
CA LYS A 101 2.30 10.64 -1.63
C LYS A 101 1.10 9.74 -1.91
N ASN A 102 -0.02 10.31 -2.38
CA ASN A 102 -1.11 9.52 -2.94
C ASN A 102 -0.63 8.62 -4.10
N ILE A 103 -1.30 7.50 -4.30
CA ILE A 103 -0.98 6.49 -5.31
C ILE A 103 -1.84 6.74 -6.55
N ASP A 104 -1.21 6.93 -7.69
CA ASP A 104 -1.86 7.05 -9.00
C ASP A 104 -2.22 5.70 -9.64
N GLU A 105 -3.19 5.74 -10.57
CA GLU A 105 -3.64 4.54 -11.28
C GLU A 105 -2.50 3.84 -12.05
N ASP A 106 -1.62 4.61 -12.68
CA ASP A 106 -0.49 4.09 -13.45
C ASP A 106 0.50 3.31 -12.58
N THR A 107 0.75 3.81 -11.36
CA THR A 107 1.58 3.14 -10.36
C THR A 107 0.97 1.80 -9.98
N ILE A 108 -0.35 1.74 -9.75
CA ILE A 108 -1.04 0.47 -9.45
C ILE A 108 -0.90 -0.49 -10.62
N ARG A 109 -1.24 -0.04 -11.83
CA ARG A 109 -1.14 -0.84 -13.06
C ARG A 109 0.26 -1.44 -13.20
N ARG A 110 1.30 -0.61 -13.07
CA ARG A 110 2.70 -1.04 -13.17
C ARG A 110 3.07 -2.11 -12.16
N HIS A 111 2.67 -1.96 -10.90
CA HIS A 111 2.97 -2.95 -9.87
C HIS A 111 2.22 -4.27 -10.10
N LEU A 112 0.94 -4.22 -10.50
CA LEU A 112 0.13 -5.41 -10.75
C LEU A 112 0.58 -6.17 -12.02
N THR A 113 0.87 -5.45 -13.11
CA THR A 113 1.43 -6.07 -14.33
C THR A 113 2.78 -6.71 -14.02
N GLY A 114 3.66 -6.02 -13.29
CA GLY A 114 4.94 -6.59 -12.88
C GLY A 114 4.80 -7.83 -12.00
N LEU A 115 3.78 -7.89 -11.13
CA LEU A 115 3.45 -9.10 -10.37
C LEU A 115 3.04 -10.25 -11.29
N GLY A 116 2.14 -9.98 -12.25
CA GLY A 116 1.68 -10.97 -13.23
C GLY A 116 2.80 -11.52 -14.10
N GLU A 117 3.66 -10.65 -14.65
CA GLU A 117 4.82 -11.04 -15.45
C GLU A 117 5.80 -11.92 -14.67
N ARG A 118 6.10 -11.55 -13.41
CA ARG A 118 6.98 -12.37 -12.55
C ARG A 118 6.37 -13.74 -12.25
N GLY A 119 5.06 -13.78 -11.97
CA GLY A 119 4.34 -15.03 -11.74
C GLY A 119 4.37 -15.93 -12.98
N ALA A 120 4.11 -15.37 -14.16
CA ALA A 120 4.16 -16.11 -15.42
C ALA A 120 5.55 -16.69 -15.71
N ARG A 121 6.62 -15.93 -15.45
CA ARG A 121 8.01 -16.42 -15.61
C ARG A 121 8.33 -17.57 -14.65
N SER A 122 7.97 -17.40 -13.37
CA SER A 122 8.23 -18.41 -12.35
C SER A 122 7.45 -19.72 -12.55
N LEU A 123 6.35 -19.70 -13.31
CA LEU A 123 5.56 -20.89 -13.64
C LEU A 123 6.02 -21.58 -14.93
N HIS A 124 6.79 -20.88 -15.77
CA HIS A 124 7.32 -21.40 -17.03
C HIS A 124 8.70 -22.06 -16.87
N GLU A 125 9.43 -21.71 -15.81
CA GLU A 125 10.65 -22.38 -15.33
C GLU A 125 10.30 -23.59 -14.44
#